data_AF-A0A5N5SXA1-F1
#
_entry.id   AF-A0A5N5SXA1-F1
#
_cell.length_a   1.000
_cell.length_b   1.000
_cell.length_c   1.000
_cell.angle_alpha   90.00
_cell.angle_beta   90.00
_cell.angle_gamma   90.00
#
_symmetry.space_group_name_H-M   'P 1'
#
loop_
_entity.id
_entity.type
_entity.pdbx_description
1 polymer ?
#
loop_
_entity_poly.entity_id
_entity_poly.type
_entity_poly.pdbx_seq_one_letter_code
_entity_poly.pdbx_strand_id
1 'polypeptide(L)'
;MAKIINVVDISEKLSLSCQQLALPVDDEKVMILQLSKGCNYCKGMEKRERRHFEETFSKQFRKLSREEVIETFRIPSKILFSQLSQVVRCVGCRRSCENLFSHLKETGDPSMEPFFVTNNGTLTLFLDYPLKPNILSNLFSSHE
;
A
#
# COMPACT_ATOMS: atom_id res chain seq x y z
N MET A 1 -10.57 17.71 4.58
CA MET A 1 -11.87 17.06 4.78
C MET A 1 -12.40 16.59 3.43
N ALA A 2 -12.76 15.31 3.31
CA ALA A 2 -13.40 14.80 2.09
C ALA A 2 -14.78 15.48 1.88
N LYS A 3 -15.18 15.66 0.62
CA LYS A 3 -16.43 16.33 0.22
C LYS A 3 -17.19 15.46 -0.76
N ILE A 4 -18.50 15.36 -0.62
CA ILE A 4 -19.34 14.73 -1.64
C ILE A 4 -19.42 15.72 -2.81
N ILE A 5 -19.10 15.24 -4.02
CA ILE A 5 -19.06 16.09 -5.22
C ILE A 5 -20.14 15.73 -6.23
N ASN A 6 -20.66 14.49 -6.20
CA ASN A 6 -21.74 14.09 -7.09
C ASN A 6 -22.51 12.89 -6.53
N VAL A 7 -23.71 12.67 -7.04
CA VAL A 7 -24.50 11.44 -6.89
C VAL A 7 -24.95 11.05 -8.28
N VAL A 8 -24.60 9.84 -8.73
CA VAL A 8 -24.93 9.35 -10.07
C VAL A 8 -25.60 8.00 -9.99
N ASP A 9 -26.35 7.65 -11.04
CA ASP A 9 -26.92 6.32 -11.16
C ASP A 9 -25.82 5.29 -11.52
N ILE A 10 -25.92 4.08 -10.99
CA ILE A 10 -24.96 2.98 -11.22
C ILE A 10 -24.88 2.58 -12.71
N SER A 11 -25.94 2.86 -13.47
CA SER A 11 -26.00 2.62 -14.91
C SER A 11 -25.08 3.55 -15.71
N GLU A 12 -24.65 4.67 -15.13
CA GLU A 12 -23.74 5.61 -15.78
C GLU A 12 -22.29 5.16 -15.68
N LYS A 13 -21.54 5.33 -16.78
CA LYS A 13 -20.10 4.97 -16.81
C LYS A 13 -19.29 5.95 -15.96
N LEU A 14 -18.98 5.54 -14.74
CA LEU A 14 -18.15 6.27 -13.79
C LEU A 14 -16.66 6.30 -14.19
N SER A 15 -16.16 7.45 -14.62
CA SER A 15 -14.72 7.71 -14.74
C SER A 15 -14.22 8.50 -13.52
N LEU A 16 -13.81 7.79 -12.48
CA LEU A 16 -13.31 8.41 -11.25
C LEU A 16 -11.85 8.84 -11.41
N SER A 17 -11.52 10.02 -10.91
CA SER A 17 -10.13 10.38 -10.67
C SER A 17 -9.58 9.63 -9.44
N CYS A 18 -8.25 9.56 -9.31
CA CYS A 18 -7.57 8.91 -8.17
C CYS A 18 -7.84 9.50 -6.78
N GLN A 19 -8.61 10.59 -6.71
CA GLN A 19 -9.01 11.24 -5.47
C GLN A 19 -10.53 11.14 -5.24
N GLN A 20 -11.22 10.39 -6.10
CA GLN A 20 -12.65 10.17 -6.04
C GLN A 20 -12.93 8.72 -5.68
N LEU A 21 -13.81 8.53 -4.72
CA LEU A 21 -14.31 7.22 -4.32
C LEU A 21 -15.79 7.14 -4.64
N ALA A 22 -16.20 6.06 -5.29
CA ALA A 22 -17.59 5.68 -5.44
C ALA A 22 -18.04 4.95 -4.16
N LEU A 23 -19.07 5.49 -3.51
CA LEU A 23 -19.72 4.88 -2.35
C LEU A 23 -21.17 4.55 -2.75
N PRO A 24 -21.54 3.26 -2.84
CA PRO A 24 -22.93 2.89 -3.09
C PRO A 24 -23.79 3.35 -1.92
N VAL A 25 -24.90 4.02 -2.23
CA VAL A 25 -25.86 4.53 -1.22
C VAL A 25 -27.11 3.66 -1.18
N ASP A 26 -27.56 3.22 -2.35
CA ASP A 26 -28.67 2.30 -2.55
C ASP A 26 -28.37 1.43 -3.80
N ASP A 27 -29.35 0.61 -4.22
CA ASP A 27 -29.20 -0.32 -5.34
C ASP A 27 -29.11 0.35 -6.71
N GLU A 28 -29.36 1.67 -6.78
CA GLU A 28 -29.42 2.42 -8.04
C GLU A 28 -28.42 3.58 -8.09
N LYS A 29 -27.91 4.06 -6.95
CA LYS A 29 -27.12 5.29 -6.84
C LYS A 29 -25.79 5.12 -6.12
N VAL A 30 -24.83 5.87 -6.62
CA VAL A 30 -23.47 5.97 -6.09
C VAL A 30 -23.15 7.43 -5.80
N MET A 31 -22.70 7.68 -4.57
CA MET A 31 -22.09 8.94 -4.16
C MET A 31 -20.63 8.97 -4.57
N ILE A 32 -20.21 10.06 -5.22
CA ILE A 32 -18.82 10.33 -5.52
C ILE A 32 -18.26 11.25 -4.43
N LEU A 33 -17.32 10.72 -3.65
CA LEU A 33 -16.62 11.44 -2.60
C LEU A 33 -15.24 11.89 -3.09
N GLN A 34 -14.97 13.19 -3.05
CA GLN A 34 -13.66 13.79 -3.31
C GLN A 34 -12.85 13.88 -2.01
N LEU A 35 -11.67 13.26 -2.00
CA LEU A 35 -10.71 13.37 -0.91
C LEU A 35 -9.96 14.71 -1.00
N SER A 36 -9.84 15.42 0.12
CA SER A 36 -9.22 16.77 0.18
C SER A 36 -7.70 16.81 0.07
N LYS A 37 -7.03 15.66 0.19
CA LYS A 37 -5.58 15.57 0.10
C LYS A 37 -5.27 14.94 -1.25
N GLY A 38 -4.42 15.62 -2.02
CA GLY A 38 -3.97 15.12 -3.31
C GLY A 38 -3.45 13.70 -3.15
N CYS A 39 -3.89 12.80 -4.03
CA CYS A 39 -3.34 11.47 -4.07
C CYS A 39 -1.89 11.58 -4.58
N ASN A 40 -0.89 11.26 -3.75
CA ASN A 40 0.51 11.28 -4.16
C ASN A 40 0.80 10.28 -5.29
N TYR A 41 -0.06 9.27 -5.47
CA TYR A 41 -0.09 8.41 -6.66
C TYR A 41 -0.26 9.22 -7.97
N CYS A 42 -0.97 10.34 -7.90
CA CYS A 42 -1.25 11.25 -9.02
C CYS A 42 -0.29 12.43 -9.12
N LYS A 43 0.42 12.77 -8.02
CA LYS A 43 1.61 13.60 -8.11
C LYS A 43 2.75 12.72 -8.60
N GLY A 44 2.79 12.49 -9.90
CA GLY A 44 3.90 11.77 -10.46
C GLY A 44 5.20 12.51 -10.17
N MET A 45 6.21 11.78 -9.68
CA MET A 45 7.57 12.01 -10.16
C MET A 45 7.49 12.25 -11.67
N GLU A 46 8.30 13.16 -12.21
CA GLU A 46 8.28 13.39 -13.65
C GLU A 46 8.40 12.03 -14.35
N LYS A 47 7.61 11.80 -15.41
CA LYS A 47 7.53 10.47 -16.06
C LYS A 47 8.92 9.89 -16.41
N ARG A 48 9.92 10.77 -16.59
CA ARG A 48 11.32 10.42 -16.82
C ARG A 48 12.01 9.89 -15.57
N GLU A 49 11.88 10.56 -14.44
CA GLU A 49 12.47 10.14 -13.16
C GLU A 49 11.89 8.81 -12.69
N ARG A 50 10.57 8.62 -12.85
CA ARG A 50 9.91 7.35 -12.52
C ARG A 50 10.45 6.20 -13.37
N ARG A 51 10.57 6.38 -14.70
CA ARG A 51 11.15 5.35 -15.58
C ARG A 51 12.60 5.06 -15.22
N HIS A 52 13.38 6.09 -14.96
CA HIS A 52 14.78 5.91 -14.56
C HIS A 52 14.91 5.15 -13.24
N PHE A 53 14.04 5.44 -12.27
CA PHE A 53 13.96 4.70 -11.02
C PHE A 53 13.55 3.24 -11.25
N GLU A 54 12.48 2.98 -12.00
CA GLU A 54 12.01 1.63 -12.32
C GLU A 54 13.06 0.79 -13.06
N GLU A 55 13.76 1.38 -14.02
CA GLU A 55 14.85 0.75 -14.77
C GLU A 55 16.03 0.42 -13.84
N THR A 56 16.44 1.38 -13.01
CA THR A 56 17.54 1.21 -12.06
C THR A 56 17.18 0.16 -11.01
N PHE A 57 15.98 0.23 -10.43
CA PHE A 57 15.45 -0.75 -9.49
C PHE A 57 15.43 -2.15 -10.12
N SER A 58 14.87 -2.28 -11.33
CA SER A 58 14.83 -3.56 -12.05
C SER A 58 16.22 -4.12 -12.31
N LYS A 59 17.20 -3.26 -12.65
CA LYS A 59 18.58 -3.66 -12.88
C LYS A 59 19.25 -4.17 -11.59
N GLN A 60 19.02 -3.52 -10.45
CA GLN A 60 19.57 -3.97 -9.17
C GLN A 60 18.85 -5.22 -8.65
N PHE A 61 17.51 -5.25 -8.76
CA PHE A 61 16.69 -6.39 -8.35
C PHE A 61 17.13 -7.68 -9.02
N ARG A 62 17.45 -7.65 -10.32
CA ARG A 62 17.93 -8.81 -11.08
C ARG A 62 19.30 -9.34 -10.65
N LYS A 63 20.06 -8.58 -9.84
CA LYS A 63 21.35 -9.03 -9.31
C LYS A 63 21.21 -9.83 -8.01
N LEU A 64 20.07 -9.71 -7.34
CA LEU A 64 19.82 -10.38 -6.07
C LEU A 64 19.20 -11.76 -6.33
N SER A 65 19.61 -12.75 -5.55
CA SER A 65 18.91 -14.03 -5.43
C SER A 65 17.54 -13.83 -4.79
N ARG A 66 16.65 -14.82 -4.92
CA ARG A 66 15.33 -14.77 -4.28
C ARG A 66 15.46 -14.64 -2.76
N GLU A 67 16.39 -15.36 -2.17
CA GLU A 67 16.68 -15.36 -0.73
C GLU A 67 17.19 -13.99 -0.29
N GLU A 68 18.10 -13.38 -1.05
CA GLU A 68 18.62 -12.04 -0.77
C GLU A 68 17.51 -10.97 -0.84
N VAL A 69 16.60 -11.08 -1.81
CA VAL A 69 15.42 -10.22 -1.88
C VAL A 69 14.57 -10.40 -0.62
N ILE A 70 14.18 -11.64 -0.29
CA ILE A 70 13.32 -11.89 0.89
C ILE A 70 13.95 -11.36 2.17
N GLU A 71 15.25 -11.59 2.35
CA GLU A 71 16.00 -11.10 3.52
C GLU A 71 16.00 -9.58 3.59
N THR A 72 16.17 -8.89 2.46
CA THR A 72 16.10 -7.42 2.38
C THR A 72 14.74 -6.87 2.85
N PHE A 73 13.66 -7.64 2.64
CA PHE A 73 12.30 -7.27 3.06
C PHE A 73 11.90 -7.83 4.42
N ARG A 74 12.82 -8.40 5.22
CA ARG A 74 12.53 -8.80 6.60
C ARG A 74 12.58 -7.60 7.54
N ILE A 75 11.42 -7.25 8.09
CA ILE A 75 11.29 -6.15 9.04
C ILE A 75 10.76 -6.70 10.36
N PRO A 76 11.59 -6.71 11.43
CA PRO A 76 11.12 -7.07 12.77
C PRO A 76 10.07 -6.08 13.27
N SER A 77 9.04 -6.58 13.97
CA SER A 77 7.96 -5.76 14.55
C SER A 77 8.45 -4.58 15.37
N LYS A 78 9.56 -4.74 16.11
CA LYS A 78 10.18 -3.66 16.89
C LYS A 78 10.58 -2.46 16.02
N ILE A 79 11.17 -2.71 14.85
CA ILE A 79 11.54 -1.65 13.90
C ILE A 79 10.29 -1.04 13.31
N LEU A 80 9.34 -1.88 12.88
CA LEU A 80 8.07 -1.43 12.31
C LEU A 80 7.30 -0.50 13.25
N PHE A 81 7.09 -0.88 14.50
CA PHE A 81 6.35 -0.08 15.47
C PHE A 81 7.11 1.16 15.92
N SER A 82 8.45 1.09 15.98
CA SER A 82 9.27 2.29 16.18
C SER A 82 9.05 3.31 15.07
N GLN A 83 9.07 2.89 13.79
CA GLN A 83 8.81 3.78 12.65
C GLN A 83 7.36 4.27 12.63
N LEU A 84 6.40 3.40 12.90
CA LEU A 84 4.98 3.76 13.00
C LEU A 84 4.76 4.87 14.05
N SER A 85 5.49 4.82 15.17
CA SER A 85 5.43 5.84 16.22
C SER A 85 5.88 7.22 15.77
N GLN A 86 6.81 7.28 14.80
CA GLN A 86 7.36 8.51 14.23
C GLN A 86 6.47 9.08 13.13
N VAL A 87 5.89 8.21 12.29
CA VAL A 87 5.08 8.62 11.13
C VAL A 87 3.63 8.95 11.53
N VAL A 88 3.06 8.20 12.48
CA VAL A 88 1.65 8.32 12.87
C VAL A 88 1.54 8.96 14.25
N ARG A 89 1.05 10.20 14.31
CA ARG A 89 0.87 10.95 15.56
C ARG A 89 -0.29 10.47 16.42
N CYS A 90 -1.34 9.89 15.81
CA CYS A 90 -2.53 9.45 16.54
C CYS A 90 -2.28 8.12 17.28
N VAL A 91 -2.36 8.14 18.62
CA VAL A 91 -2.16 6.94 19.46
C VAL A 91 -3.16 5.83 19.12
N GLY A 92 -4.43 6.18 18.86
CA GLY A 92 -5.46 5.22 18.49
C GLY A 92 -5.17 4.52 17.16
N CYS A 93 -4.71 5.26 16.14
CA CYS A 93 -4.31 4.68 14.86
C CYS A 93 -3.12 3.72 15.03
N ARG A 94 -2.13 4.09 15.84
CA ARG A 94 -0.97 3.21 16.12
C ARG A 94 -1.39 1.90 16.75
N ARG A 95 -2.20 1.96 17.82
CA ARG A 95 -2.73 0.77 18.48
C ARG A 95 -3.56 -0.10 17.53
N SER A 96 -4.35 0.52 16.66
CA SER A 96 -5.12 -0.22 15.65
C SER A 96 -4.20 -1.02 14.71
N CYS A 97 -3.12 -0.41 14.21
CA CYS A 97 -2.13 -1.11 13.38
C CYS A 97 -1.39 -2.21 14.15
N GLU A 98 -1.01 -1.98 15.40
CA GLU A 98 -0.36 -2.98 16.27
C GLU A 98 -1.28 -4.19 16.54
N ASN A 99 -2.57 -3.94 16.78
CA ASN A 99 -3.58 -4.97 16.98
C ASN A 99 -3.79 -5.79 15.70
N LEU A 100 -3.89 -5.14 14.54
CA LEU A 100 -3.98 -5.82 13.26
C LEU A 100 -2.74 -6.69 13.02
N PHE A 101 -1.54 -6.16 13.26
CA PHE A 101 -0.30 -6.92 13.11
C PHE A 101 -0.28 -8.16 14.01
N SER A 102 -0.72 -8.01 15.26
CA SER A 102 -0.80 -9.12 16.23
C SER A 102 -1.81 -10.17 15.77
N HIS A 103 -2.97 -9.74 15.26
CA HIS A 103 -3.96 -10.65 14.69
C HIS A 103 -3.40 -11.43 13.50
N LEU A 104 -2.76 -10.75 12.53
CA LEU A 104 -2.14 -11.40 11.37
C LEU A 104 -1.04 -12.38 11.77
N LYS A 105 -0.27 -12.06 12.81
CA LYS A 105 0.74 -12.96 13.38
C LYS A 105 0.13 -14.24 13.95
N GLU A 106 -1.01 -14.13 14.63
CA GLU A 106 -1.70 -15.24 15.27
C GLU A 106 -2.46 -16.12 14.26
N THR A 107 -3.09 -15.50 13.27
CA THR A 107 -3.91 -16.20 12.27
C THR A 107 -3.11 -16.70 11.08
N GLY A 108 -1.98 -16.07 10.77
CA GLY A 108 -1.21 -16.34 9.55
C GLY A 108 -1.96 -15.93 8.27
N ASP A 109 -2.94 -15.02 8.38
CA ASP A 109 -3.80 -14.61 7.27
C ASP A 109 -2.99 -13.93 6.13
N PRO A 110 -3.11 -14.41 4.87
CA PRO A 110 -2.38 -13.87 3.73
C PRO A 110 -2.96 -12.58 3.14
N SER A 111 -3.91 -11.91 3.81
CA SER A 111 -4.59 -10.70 3.31
C SER A 111 -3.68 -9.53 2.91
N MET A 112 -2.38 -9.55 3.24
CA MET A 112 -1.42 -8.49 2.90
C MET A 112 -0.45 -8.84 1.75
N GLU A 113 -0.78 -9.80 0.88
CA GLU A 113 0.05 -10.14 -0.29
C GLU A 113 0.58 -8.89 -1.04
N PRO A 114 1.90 -8.81 -1.34
CA PRO A 114 2.90 -9.88 -1.26
C PRO A 114 3.55 -10.09 0.12
N PHE A 115 3.11 -9.37 1.15
CA PHE A 115 3.65 -9.45 2.51
C PHE A 115 2.86 -10.37 3.42
N PHE A 116 3.54 -10.96 4.39
CA PHE A 116 2.92 -11.66 5.51
C PHE A 116 3.68 -11.45 6.81
N VAL A 117 3.00 -11.70 7.92
CA VAL A 117 3.58 -11.66 9.26
C VAL A 117 3.90 -13.08 9.70
N THR A 118 5.18 -13.36 9.91
CA THR A 118 5.62 -14.65 10.46
C THR A 118 5.20 -14.78 11.94
N ASN A 119 5.06 -16.01 12.43
CA ASN A 119 4.77 -16.29 13.85
C ASN A 119 5.81 -15.71 14.82
N ASN A 120 7.01 -15.37 14.34
CA ASN A 120 8.06 -14.71 15.12
C ASN A 120 7.91 -13.18 15.18
N GLY A 121 6.89 -12.61 14.53
CA GLY A 121 6.63 -11.17 14.51
C GLY A 121 7.52 -10.41 13.52
N THR A 122 7.94 -11.05 12.43
CA THR A 122 8.66 -10.40 11.33
C THR A 122 7.73 -10.28 10.13
N LEU A 123 7.62 -9.06 9.59
CA LEU A 123 7.00 -8.79 8.29
C LEU A 123 7.99 -9.19 7.19
N THR A 124 7.56 -9.97 6.21
CA THR A 124 8.40 -10.39 5.08
C THR A 124 7.56 -10.73 3.85
N LEU A 125 8.21 -11.05 2.73
CA LEU A 125 7.57 -11.43 1.48
C LEU A 125 7.21 -12.91 1.44
N PHE A 126 6.06 -13.24 0.84
CA PHE A 126 5.67 -14.63 0.58
C PHE A 126 6.73 -15.35 -0.26
N LEU A 127 7.15 -16.52 0.22
CA LEU A 127 8.14 -17.34 -0.47
C LEU A 127 7.67 -17.69 -1.86
N ASP A 128 6.40 -18.06 -2.05
CA ASP A 128 5.85 -18.55 -3.32
C ASP A 128 5.30 -17.46 -4.25
N TYR A 129 5.26 -16.20 -3.79
CA TYR A 129 4.74 -15.11 -4.60
C TYR A 129 5.70 -14.79 -5.76
N PRO A 130 5.21 -14.55 -6.99
CA PRO A 130 6.05 -14.15 -8.10
C PRO A 130 6.59 -12.74 -7.86
N LEU A 131 7.79 -12.65 -7.28
CA LEU A 131 8.49 -11.40 -6.98
C LEU A 131 8.92 -10.72 -8.30
N LYS A 132 8.04 -9.89 -8.84
CA LYS A 132 8.34 -9.10 -10.03
C LYS A 132 8.86 -7.71 -9.63
N PRO A 133 9.92 -7.21 -10.28
CA PRO A 133 10.52 -5.92 -9.93
C PRO A 133 9.51 -4.76 -9.96
N ASN A 134 8.58 -4.77 -10.92
CA ASN A 134 7.56 -3.74 -11.08
C ASN A 134 6.53 -3.70 -9.93
N ILE A 135 6.28 -4.83 -9.27
CA ILE A 135 5.37 -4.88 -8.12
C ILE A 135 6.07 -4.26 -6.90
N LEU A 136 7.33 -4.63 -6.68
CA LEU A 136 8.10 -4.14 -5.53
C LEU A 136 8.59 -2.70 -5.70
N SER A 137 8.87 -2.24 -6.92
CA SER A 137 9.26 -0.84 -7.17
C SER A 137 8.17 0.14 -6.76
N ASN A 138 6.89 -0.27 -6.85
CA ASN A 138 5.75 0.56 -6.44
C ASN A 138 5.74 0.83 -4.93
N LEU A 139 6.41 0.00 -4.11
CA LEU A 139 6.54 0.24 -2.67
C LEU A 139 7.46 1.44 -2.37
N PHE A 140 8.35 1.76 -3.29
CA PHE A 140 9.37 2.80 -3.12
C PHE A 140 9.09 4.06 -3.93
N SER A 141 8.11 4.03 -4.84
CA SER A 141 7.62 5.25 -5.49
C SER A 141 6.96 6.12 -4.43
N SER A 142 7.62 7.24 -4.10
CA SER A 142 7.38 8.11 -2.95
C SER A 142 5.90 8.41 -2.67
N HIS A 143 5.52 8.29 -1.39
CA HIS A 143 4.26 8.77 -0.83
C HIS A 143 4.42 10.11 -0.10
N GLU A 144 5.25 11.03 -0.60
CA GLU A 144 5.36 12.41 -0.06
C GLU A 144 4.22 13.32 -0.55
#